data_AF-A0A950QLU5-F1
#
_entry.id   AF-A0A950QLU5-F1
#
_cell.length_a   1.000
_cell.length_b   1.000
_cell.length_c   1.000
_cell.angle_alpha   90.00
_cell.angle_beta   90.00
_cell.angle_gamma   90.00
#
_symmetry.space_group_name_H-M   'P 1'
#
loop_
_entity.id
_entity.type
_entity.pdbx_description
1 polymer ?
#
loop_
_entity_poly.entity_id
_entity_poly.type
_entity_poly.pdbx_seq_one_letter_code
_entity_poly.pdbx_strand_id
1 'polypeptide(L)'
;INKFYILDLRPENSFIRWATGQGYTVFVVSWVNPDRQLATKTFEDYMREGIFEAIAAVQTQTGVEKVNTIGYCIGGTLLSATLAYMAGTRDKRINSATFFAAQADFSEAGDLQIFIDEEQLAAMKQQMDQAGGVLEGGKMATTFNMLRANDLIWGFVVNNYLLGKEPAPFDLLYWNSDTTRMPEACHLYYLREFYKNNALAKGELSFSGVKLDLSKVKIPIYLQSAREDHIAPFRSVYKSTKLFGGPVRFIIAGSGHIAGVINHPDAKKYQYWTNDAYGAVVNAGNGKTATTKSKAKAAKAANGSSALEMRQPYPTAVEEWWEGATEHPGSWWPDWDAWLSKQSGKKIAARKPGDGKLKVLGTAPGTYVLTKAQ
;
A
#
# COMPACT_ATOMS: atom_id res chain seq x y z
N ILE A 1 2.47 -4.81 11.92
CA ILE A 1 3.43 -3.80 12.39
C ILE A 1 2.74 -2.54 12.90
N ASN A 2 1.58 -2.10 12.40
CA ASN A 2 0.72 -1.14 13.10
C ASN A 2 -0.76 -1.36 12.68
N LYS A 3 -1.69 -0.71 13.38
CA LYS A 3 -3.14 -0.86 13.17
C LYS A 3 -3.65 -0.03 11.98
N PHE A 4 -4.78 -0.46 11.39
CA PHE A 4 -5.33 0.11 10.16
C PHE A 4 -5.74 1.59 10.28
N TYR A 5 -6.04 2.06 11.50
CA TYR A 5 -6.64 3.37 11.74
C TYR A 5 -5.71 4.56 11.44
N ILE A 6 -4.46 4.33 11.01
CA ILE A 6 -3.67 5.38 10.35
C ILE A 6 -4.37 5.93 9.10
N LEU A 7 -5.17 5.10 8.42
CA LEU A 7 -6.01 5.50 7.29
C LEU A 7 -7.32 6.19 7.73
N ASP A 8 -7.59 6.27 9.03
CA ASP A 8 -8.87 6.71 9.60
C ASP A 8 -8.70 7.30 11.01
N LEU A 9 -7.78 8.27 11.14
CA LEU A 9 -7.41 8.87 12.43
C LEU A 9 -8.51 9.80 12.97
N ARG A 10 -8.73 10.92 12.28
CA ARG A 10 -9.76 11.92 12.57
C ARG A 10 -10.55 12.22 11.30
N PRO A 11 -11.77 12.77 11.40
CA PRO A 11 -12.57 13.07 10.22
C PRO A 11 -11.85 13.95 9.18
N GLU A 12 -10.96 14.83 9.61
CA GLU A 12 -10.26 15.80 8.76
C GLU A 12 -9.03 15.22 8.04
N ASN A 13 -8.51 14.06 8.48
CA ASN A 13 -7.36 13.39 7.89
C ASN A 13 -7.60 11.91 7.58
N SER A 14 -8.86 11.46 7.63
CA SER A 14 -9.26 10.09 7.30
C SER A 14 -9.33 9.87 5.79
N PHE A 15 -8.46 9.00 5.30
CA PHE A 15 -8.51 8.49 3.93
C PHE A 15 -9.77 7.65 3.69
N ILE A 16 -10.17 6.81 4.65
CA ILE A 16 -11.37 5.97 4.53
C ILE A 16 -12.62 6.84 4.35
N ARG A 17 -12.77 7.86 5.19
CA ARG A 17 -13.88 8.82 5.12
C ARG A 17 -13.87 9.57 3.79
N TRP A 18 -12.70 10.01 3.34
CA TRP A 18 -12.57 10.68 2.05
C TRP A 18 -12.95 9.77 0.88
N ALA A 19 -12.40 8.55 0.81
CA ALA A 19 -12.67 7.59 -0.26
C ALA A 19 -14.16 7.16 -0.29
N THR A 20 -14.78 6.95 0.87
CA THR A 20 -16.23 6.70 0.95
C THR A 20 -17.03 7.92 0.47
N GLY A 21 -16.58 9.14 0.76
CA GLY A 21 -17.12 10.40 0.24
C GLY A 21 -17.06 10.52 -1.28
N GLN A 22 -16.04 9.97 -1.94
CA GLN A 22 -15.94 9.91 -3.41
C GLN A 22 -16.91 8.89 -4.04
N GLY A 23 -17.58 8.07 -3.22
CA GLY A 23 -18.58 7.10 -3.65
C GLY A 23 -18.06 5.66 -3.76
N TYR A 24 -16.88 5.37 -3.21
CA TYR A 24 -16.38 4.00 -3.13
C TYR A 24 -17.02 3.22 -1.98
N THR A 25 -17.34 1.94 -2.22
CA THR A 25 -17.62 1.00 -1.12
C THR A 25 -16.28 0.51 -0.57
N VAL A 26 -15.94 0.92 0.64
CA VAL A 26 -14.65 0.61 1.26
C VAL A 26 -14.81 -0.52 2.28
N PHE A 27 -13.96 -1.53 2.15
CA PHE A 27 -13.77 -2.60 3.15
C PHE A 27 -12.32 -2.54 3.64
N VAL A 28 -12.11 -2.85 4.92
CA VAL A 28 -10.79 -2.81 5.54
C VAL A 28 -10.50 -4.09 6.30
N VAL A 29 -9.29 -4.62 6.10
CA VAL A 29 -8.77 -5.73 6.90
C VAL A 29 -8.20 -5.17 8.20
N SER A 30 -8.87 -5.46 9.32
CA SER A 30 -8.33 -5.19 10.65
C SER A 30 -7.58 -6.43 11.15
N TRP A 31 -6.25 -6.40 11.06
CA TRP A 31 -5.40 -7.51 11.50
C TRP A 31 -5.52 -7.77 13.01
N VAL A 32 -5.57 -9.06 13.37
CA VAL A 32 -5.50 -9.49 14.77
C VAL A 32 -4.11 -9.18 15.35
N ASN A 33 -4.05 -8.80 16.62
CA ASN A 33 -2.78 -8.70 17.35
C ASN A 33 -2.41 -10.11 17.86
N PRO A 34 -1.45 -10.81 17.22
CA PRO A 34 -1.24 -12.24 17.42
C PRO A 34 -0.80 -12.54 18.84
N ASP A 35 -1.36 -13.58 19.44
CA ASP A 35 -0.90 -14.16 20.69
C ASP A 35 -0.13 -15.48 20.43
N ARG A 36 0.16 -16.23 21.50
CA ARG A 36 0.89 -17.50 21.41
C ARG A 36 0.19 -18.54 20.54
N GLN A 37 -1.13 -18.48 20.39
CA GLN A 37 -1.88 -19.43 19.55
C GLN A 37 -1.66 -19.14 18.05
N LEU A 38 -1.30 -17.91 17.72
CA LEU A 38 -1.02 -17.45 16.36
C LEU A 38 0.48 -17.35 16.06
N ALA A 39 1.35 -17.75 16.98
CA ALA A 39 2.81 -17.66 16.89
C ALA A 39 3.40 -18.37 15.64
N THR A 40 2.75 -19.44 15.19
CA THR A 40 3.18 -20.24 14.04
C THR A 40 2.65 -19.73 12.70
N LYS A 41 1.79 -18.70 12.69
CA LYS A 41 1.24 -18.15 11.44
C LYS A 41 2.37 -17.59 10.57
N THR A 42 2.41 -18.09 9.35
CA THR A 42 3.41 -17.77 8.33
C THR A 42 2.98 -16.57 7.47
N PHE A 43 3.89 -15.99 6.70
CA PHE A 43 3.55 -14.96 5.70
C PHE A 43 2.53 -15.50 4.68
N GLU A 44 2.73 -16.77 4.29
CA GLU A 44 1.75 -17.76 3.83
C GLU A 44 0.29 -17.52 4.26
N ASP A 45 0.09 -17.72 5.56
CA ASP A 45 -1.23 -17.73 6.19
C ASP A 45 -1.87 -16.35 6.16
N TYR A 46 -1.09 -15.26 6.25
CA TYR A 46 -1.63 -13.90 6.10
C TYR A 46 -2.21 -13.64 4.70
N MET A 47 -1.67 -14.26 3.65
CA MET A 47 -2.28 -14.22 2.32
C MET A 47 -3.60 -15.00 2.30
N ARG A 48 -3.57 -16.25 2.79
CA ARG A 48 -4.71 -17.19 2.72
C ARG A 48 -5.86 -16.78 3.64
N GLU A 49 -5.59 -16.60 4.91
CA GLU A 49 -6.58 -16.29 5.95
C GLU A 49 -6.86 -14.79 6.09
N GLY A 50 -6.02 -13.94 5.48
CA GLY A 50 -6.21 -12.50 5.42
C GLY A 50 -6.82 -12.05 4.10
N ILE A 51 -5.98 -11.92 3.06
CA ILE A 51 -6.40 -11.31 1.78
C ILE A 51 -7.46 -12.15 1.08
N PHE A 52 -7.31 -13.47 0.98
CA PHE A 52 -8.28 -14.30 0.26
C PHE A 52 -9.62 -14.38 0.96
N GLU A 53 -9.63 -14.55 2.29
CA GLU A 53 -10.87 -14.50 3.09
C GLU A 53 -11.55 -13.13 3.01
N ALA A 54 -10.79 -12.03 3.06
CA ALA A 54 -11.34 -10.69 2.90
C ALA A 54 -11.99 -10.50 1.52
N ILE A 55 -11.34 -10.95 0.44
CA ILE A 55 -11.91 -10.90 -0.91
C ILE A 55 -13.20 -11.72 -0.96
N ALA A 56 -13.19 -12.96 -0.45
CA ALA A 56 -14.36 -13.82 -0.43
C ALA A 56 -15.53 -13.21 0.34
N ALA A 57 -15.25 -12.58 1.50
CA ALA A 57 -16.24 -11.87 2.29
C ALA A 57 -16.83 -10.66 1.53
N VAL A 58 -16.00 -9.86 0.86
CA VAL A 58 -16.45 -8.72 0.04
C VAL A 58 -17.35 -9.19 -1.10
N GLN A 59 -16.94 -10.24 -1.83
CA GLN A 59 -17.74 -10.81 -2.92
C GLN A 59 -19.07 -11.37 -2.40
N THR A 60 -19.06 -12.06 -1.27
CA THR A 60 -20.27 -12.60 -0.63
C THR A 60 -21.22 -11.48 -0.19
N GLN A 61 -20.68 -10.40 0.38
CA GLN A 61 -21.48 -9.27 0.87
C GLN A 61 -22.07 -8.45 -0.27
N THR A 62 -21.31 -8.20 -1.34
CA THR A 62 -21.66 -7.21 -2.36
C THR A 62 -22.16 -7.81 -3.69
N GLY A 63 -21.86 -9.09 -3.93
CA GLY A 63 -22.14 -9.78 -5.18
C GLY A 63 -21.21 -9.40 -6.35
N VAL A 64 -20.14 -8.64 -6.11
CA VAL A 64 -19.19 -8.27 -7.18
C VAL A 64 -18.26 -9.44 -7.52
N GLU A 65 -17.93 -9.60 -8.80
CA GLU A 65 -16.98 -10.64 -9.23
C GLU A 65 -15.53 -10.27 -8.96
N LYS A 66 -15.18 -8.98 -9.00
CA LYS A 66 -13.83 -8.50 -8.78
C LYS A 66 -13.79 -7.30 -7.86
N VAL A 67 -12.68 -7.13 -7.17
CA VAL A 67 -12.41 -6.02 -6.25
C VAL A 67 -11.17 -5.25 -6.68
N ASN A 68 -11.10 -3.98 -6.32
CA ASN A 68 -9.85 -3.20 -6.36
C ASN A 68 -9.24 -3.23 -4.96
N THR A 69 -7.92 -3.41 -4.86
CA THR A 69 -7.22 -3.58 -3.57
C THR A 69 -6.24 -2.45 -3.30
N ILE A 70 -6.02 -2.18 -2.01
CA ILE A 70 -4.99 -1.25 -1.53
C ILE A 70 -4.12 -2.01 -0.54
N GLY A 71 -2.81 -1.94 -0.69
CA GLY A 71 -1.83 -2.42 0.28
C GLY A 71 -0.93 -1.28 0.76
N TYR A 72 -0.80 -1.12 2.08
CA TYR A 72 0.06 -0.08 2.69
C TYR A 72 1.26 -0.72 3.40
N CYS A 73 2.47 -0.25 3.09
CA CYS A 73 3.73 -0.71 3.67
C CYS A 73 3.87 -2.25 3.55
N ILE A 74 4.09 -2.99 4.64
CA ILE A 74 4.17 -4.46 4.62
C ILE A 74 2.90 -5.12 4.06
N GLY A 75 1.73 -4.51 4.22
CA GLY A 75 0.49 -4.98 3.59
C GLY A 75 0.53 -4.88 2.07
N GLY A 76 1.25 -3.89 1.53
CA GLY A 76 1.56 -3.81 0.10
C GLY A 76 2.57 -4.86 -0.34
N THR A 77 3.61 -5.15 0.44
CA THR A 77 4.53 -6.26 0.13
C THR A 77 3.82 -7.61 0.10
N LEU A 78 2.94 -7.87 1.07
CA LEU A 78 2.07 -9.06 1.10
C LEU A 78 1.14 -9.09 -0.12
N LEU A 79 0.53 -7.95 -0.48
CA LEU A 79 -0.32 -7.84 -1.67
C LEU A 79 0.45 -8.13 -2.97
N SER A 80 1.70 -7.66 -3.10
CA SER A 80 2.56 -7.96 -4.26
C SER A 80 2.80 -9.46 -4.40
N ALA A 81 3.19 -10.13 -3.31
CA ALA A 81 3.38 -11.58 -3.30
C ALA A 81 2.07 -12.33 -3.60
N THR A 82 0.95 -11.84 -3.07
CA THR A 82 -0.38 -12.40 -3.32
C THR A 82 -0.79 -12.28 -4.78
N LEU A 83 -0.56 -11.13 -5.41
CA LEU A 83 -0.85 -10.93 -6.83
C LEU A 83 -0.02 -11.83 -7.73
N ALA A 84 1.26 -12.02 -7.41
CA ALA A 84 2.13 -12.96 -8.11
C ALA A 84 1.60 -14.41 -8.00
N TYR A 85 1.16 -14.81 -6.79
CA TYR A 85 0.54 -16.12 -6.57
C TYR A 85 -0.77 -16.28 -7.35
N MET A 86 -1.64 -15.27 -7.31
CA MET A 86 -2.89 -15.24 -8.07
C MET A 86 -2.65 -15.32 -9.58
N ALA A 87 -1.62 -14.65 -10.10
CA ALA A 87 -1.23 -14.76 -11.50
C ALA A 87 -0.77 -16.18 -11.87
N GLY A 88 -0.01 -16.85 -10.99
CA GLY A 88 0.41 -18.24 -11.16
C GLY A 88 -0.74 -19.25 -11.11
N THR A 89 -1.75 -19.00 -10.26
CA THR A 89 -2.93 -19.85 -10.10
C THR A 89 -4.12 -19.44 -10.96
N ARG A 90 -3.95 -18.39 -11.78
CA ARG A 90 -4.98 -17.81 -12.67
C ARG A 90 -6.22 -17.29 -11.94
N ASP A 91 -6.08 -16.90 -10.68
CA ASP A 91 -7.13 -16.22 -9.93
C ASP A 91 -7.25 -14.76 -10.40
N LYS A 92 -8.46 -14.36 -10.81
CA LYS A 92 -8.76 -13.06 -11.43
C LYS A 92 -9.66 -12.18 -10.56
N ARG A 93 -9.79 -12.48 -9.27
CA ARG A 93 -10.69 -11.75 -8.34
C ARG A 93 -10.23 -10.31 -8.03
N ILE A 94 -8.97 -9.96 -8.27
CA ILE A 94 -8.48 -8.58 -8.17
C ILE A 94 -8.47 -7.93 -9.55
N ASN A 95 -9.07 -6.75 -9.68
CA ASN A 95 -9.20 -6.01 -10.93
C ASN A 95 -8.13 -4.92 -11.09
N SER A 96 -7.75 -4.23 -10.01
CA SER A 96 -6.59 -3.32 -9.94
C SER A 96 -6.02 -3.32 -8.53
N ALA A 97 -4.76 -2.90 -8.37
CA ALA A 97 -4.10 -2.80 -7.08
C ALA A 97 -3.40 -1.45 -6.90
N THR A 98 -3.48 -0.91 -5.68
CA THR A 98 -2.79 0.31 -5.27
C THR A 98 -1.83 -0.01 -4.13
N PHE A 99 -0.65 0.59 -4.16
CA PHE A 99 0.40 0.42 -3.16
C PHE A 99 0.75 1.77 -2.56
N PHE A 100 0.54 1.92 -1.25
CA PHE A 100 0.99 3.08 -0.49
C PHE A 100 2.33 2.74 0.17
N ALA A 101 3.36 3.53 -0.10
CA ALA A 101 4.70 3.41 0.49
C ALA A 101 5.13 1.94 0.73
N ALA A 102 5.04 1.11 -0.30
CA ALA A 102 5.25 -0.34 -0.19
C ALA A 102 6.29 -0.82 -1.19
N GLN A 103 7.21 -1.64 -0.70
CA GLN A 103 8.34 -2.15 -1.45
C GLN A 103 8.01 -3.55 -1.98
N ALA A 104 8.31 -3.80 -3.26
CA ALA A 104 8.42 -5.14 -3.84
C ALA A 104 9.88 -5.49 -4.18
N ASP A 105 10.72 -4.47 -4.36
CA ASP A 105 12.18 -4.59 -4.50
C ASP A 105 12.87 -3.92 -3.31
N PHE A 106 13.53 -4.73 -2.48
CA PHE A 106 14.19 -4.26 -1.26
C PHE A 106 15.68 -3.97 -1.46
N SER A 107 16.21 -3.96 -2.70
CA SER A 107 17.64 -3.70 -2.97
C SER A 107 18.10 -2.31 -2.56
N GLU A 108 17.19 -1.35 -2.43
CA GLU A 108 17.43 0.01 -1.92
C GLU A 108 16.53 0.32 -0.71
N ALA A 109 16.33 -0.66 0.18
CA ALA A 109 15.45 -0.53 1.34
C ALA A 109 16.01 0.34 2.49
N GLY A 110 17.08 1.10 2.24
CA GLY A 110 17.69 2.04 3.19
C GLY A 110 18.44 1.36 4.34
N ASP A 111 18.59 2.09 5.44
CA ASP A 111 19.41 1.74 6.62
C ASP A 111 19.01 0.38 7.24
N LEU A 112 17.78 -0.08 7.01
CA LEU A 112 17.29 -1.37 7.45
C LEU A 112 18.10 -2.57 6.91
N GLN A 113 18.69 -2.45 5.72
CA GLN A 113 19.56 -3.52 5.18
C GLN A 113 20.82 -3.75 6.02
N ILE A 114 21.29 -2.71 6.71
CA ILE A 114 22.53 -2.75 7.50
C ILE A 114 22.35 -3.60 8.77
N PHE A 115 21.11 -3.78 9.24
CA PHE A 115 20.78 -4.45 10.49
C PHE A 115 20.20 -5.86 10.31
N ILE A 116 20.47 -6.53 9.18
CA ILE A 116 19.91 -7.86 8.90
C ILE A 116 21.01 -8.81 8.43
N ASP A 117 21.67 -9.46 9.41
CA ASP A 117 22.58 -10.59 9.20
C ASP A 117 22.05 -11.88 9.87
N GLU A 118 22.65 -13.05 9.60
CA GLU A 118 22.16 -14.31 10.19
C GLU A 118 22.34 -14.37 11.72
N GLU A 119 23.37 -13.72 12.27
CA GLU A 119 23.62 -13.75 13.71
C GLU A 119 22.53 -12.96 14.46
N GLN A 120 22.16 -11.80 13.94
CA GLN A 120 21.07 -10.97 14.44
C GLN A 120 19.72 -11.66 14.28
N LEU A 121 19.46 -12.34 13.15
CA LEU A 121 18.24 -13.14 12.96
C LEU A 121 18.18 -14.31 13.95
N ALA A 122 19.29 -15.00 14.21
CA ALA A 122 19.36 -16.09 15.18
C ALA A 122 19.14 -15.59 16.62
N ALA A 123 19.78 -14.46 16.99
CA ALA A 123 19.57 -13.82 18.29
C ALA A 123 18.12 -13.37 18.47
N MET A 124 17.51 -12.78 17.43
CA MET A 124 16.10 -12.39 17.44
C MET A 124 15.19 -13.61 17.61
N LYS A 125 15.46 -14.70 16.88
CA LYS A 125 14.72 -15.95 17.03
C LYS A 125 14.76 -16.44 18.48
N GLN A 126 15.94 -16.51 19.09
CA GLN A 126 16.07 -16.97 20.48
C GLN A 126 15.26 -16.11 21.46
N GLN A 127 15.21 -14.79 21.25
CA GLN A 127 14.38 -13.90 22.07
C GLN A 127 12.89 -14.12 21.84
N MET A 128 12.47 -14.37 20.59
CA MET A 128 11.07 -14.61 20.25
C MET A 128 10.58 -15.95 20.80
N ASP A 129 11.42 -16.99 20.75
CA ASP A 129 11.18 -18.29 21.40
C ASP A 129 10.93 -18.10 22.91
N GLN A 130 11.77 -17.31 23.58
CA GLN A 130 11.61 -16.99 25.01
C GLN A 130 10.33 -16.20 25.31
N ALA A 131 9.86 -15.37 24.38
CA ALA A 131 8.61 -14.61 24.48
C ALA A 131 7.36 -15.41 24.08
N GLY A 132 7.50 -16.69 23.71
CA GLY A 132 6.38 -17.55 23.31
C GLY A 132 6.03 -17.49 21.82
N GLY A 133 7.04 -17.26 20.96
CA GLY A 133 6.93 -17.34 19.50
C GLY A 133 6.32 -16.11 18.82
N VAL A 134 6.29 -14.96 19.51
CA VAL A 134 5.83 -13.68 18.97
C VAL A 134 6.82 -12.58 19.31
N LEU A 135 6.92 -11.57 18.44
CA LEU A 135 7.77 -10.41 18.72
C LEU A 135 6.97 -9.45 19.61
N GLU A 136 7.49 -9.16 20.80
CA GLU A 136 6.88 -8.19 21.72
C GLU A 136 6.80 -6.80 21.07
N GLY A 137 5.67 -6.13 21.26
CA GLY A 137 5.39 -4.83 20.64
C GLY A 137 6.41 -3.76 21.02
N GLY A 138 6.87 -3.75 22.28
CA GLY A 138 7.87 -2.80 22.77
C GLY A 138 9.23 -2.89 22.07
N LYS A 139 9.72 -4.11 21.79
CA LYS A 139 10.99 -4.30 21.08
C LYS A 139 10.90 -3.95 19.59
N MET A 140 9.79 -4.32 18.95
CA MET A 140 9.49 -3.89 17.58
C MET A 140 9.43 -2.36 17.50
N ALA A 141 8.79 -1.72 18.49
CA ALA A 141 8.75 -0.28 18.61
C ALA A 141 10.13 0.32 18.79
N THR A 142 11.02 -0.25 19.59
CA THR A 142 12.39 0.27 19.75
C THR A 142 13.19 0.20 18.45
N THR A 143 13.15 -0.93 17.71
CA THR A 143 13.86 -1.03 16.42
C THR A 143 13.26 -0.09 15.37
N PHE A 144 11.93 -0.06 15.24
CA PHE A 144 11.27 0.89 14.35
C PHE A 144 11.46 2.34 14.81
N ASN A 145 11.50 2.64 16.10
CA ASN A 145 11.74 3.98 16.64
C ASN A 145 13.20 4.40 16.47
N MET A 146 14.17 3.49 16.51
CA MET A 146 15.56 3.80 16.16
C MET A 146 15.70 4.17 14.68
N LEU A 147 14.96 3.49 13.80
CA LEU A 147 14.89 3.81 12.37
C LEU A 147 14.05 5.05 12.08
N ARG A 148 13.00 5.28 12.88
CA ARG A 148 12.13 6.48 12.85
C ARG A 148 12.70 7.65 13.65
N ALA A 149 13.79 7.48 14.39
CA ALA A 149 14.32 8.52 15.28
C ALA A 149 14.70 9.75 14.46
N ASN A 150 15.17 9.58 13.23
CA ASN A 150 15.43 10.72 12.35
C ASN A 150 14.14 11.45 11.91
N ASP A 151 13.03 10.75 11.69
CA ASP A 151 11.77 11.39 11.29
C ASP A 151 11.04 12.07 12.46
N LEU A 152 11.01 11.39 13.62
CA LEU A 152 10.29 11.84 14.81
C LEU A 152 11.09 12.80 15.70
N ILE A 153 12.42 12.72 15.71
CA ILE A 153 13.29 13.59 16.50
C ILE A 153 13.94 14.63 15.60
N TRP A 154 14.49 14.28 14.44
CA TRP A 154 15.18 15.27 13.58
C TRP A 154 14.19 16.17 12.82
N GLY A 155 13.07 15.62 12.32
CA GLY A 155 11.96 16.42 11.81
C GLY A 155 11.35 17.34 12.88
N PHE A 156 11.27 16.87 14.13
CA PHE A 156 10.77 17.63 15.29
C PHE A 156 11.73 18.73 15.74
N VAL A 157 13.04 18.46 15.79
CA VAL A 157 14.07 19.43 16.18
C VAL A 157 14.28 20.49 15.09
N VAL A 158 14.34 20.14 13.81
CA VAL A 158 14.48 21.14 12.73
C VAL A 158 13.23 22.01 12.61
N ASN A 159 12.02 21.42 12.60
CA ASN A 159 10.80 22.21 12.42
C ASN A 159 10.42 23.06 13.65
N ASN A 160 10.66 22.57 14.88
CA ASN A 160 10.32 23.32 16.10
C ASN A 160 11.42 24.29 16.52
N TYR A 161 12.70 23.89 16.41
CA TYR A 161 13.81 24.68 16.98
C TYR A 161 14.40 25.69 15.98
N LEU A 162 14.36 25.41 14.67
CA LEU A 162 14.89 26.32 13.64
C LEU A 162 13.79 27.05 12.84
N LEU A 163 12.59 26.49 12.72
CA LEU A 163 11.53 27.01 11.82
C LEU A 163 10.22 27.42 12.53
N GLY A 164 10.10 27.21 13.85
CA GLY A 164 8.94 27.64 14.64
C GLY A 164 7.59 27.06 14.20
N LYS A 165 7.56 25.85 13.63
CA LYS A 165 6.33 25.20 13.15
C LYS A 165 5.69 24.32 14.21
N GLU A 166 4.38 24.06 14.07
CA GLU A 166 3.58 23.30 15.03
C GLU A 166 4.06 21.85 15.21
N PRO A 167 3.98 21.29 16.44
CA PRO A 167 4.42 19.93 16.74
C PRO A 167 3.62 18.87 15.96
N ALA A 168 4.22 17.69 15.79
CA ALA A 168 3.54 16.53 15.19
C ALA A 168 2.21 16.28 15.91
N PRO A 169 1.09 16.11 15.18
CA PRO A 169 -0.21 16.04 15.81
C PRO A 169 -0.28 14.77 16.68
N PHE A 170 -0.90 14.93 17.85
CA PHE A 170 -0.95 13.93 18.93
C PHE A 170 -1.55 12.59 18.47
N ASP A 171 -2.40 12.61 17.44
CA ASP A 171 -2.99 11.41 16.82
C ASP A 171 -1.94 10.48 16.20
N LEU A 172 -0.93 11.04 15.52
CA LEU A 172 0.18 10.26 14.94
C LEU A 172 1.06 9.64 16.01
N LEU A 173 1.34 10.38 17.09
CA LEU A 173 2.10 9.88 18.22
C LEU A 173 1.36 8.74 18.93
N TYR A 174 0.04 8.89 19.11
CA TYR A 174 -0.79 7.84 19.68
C TYR A 174 -0.76 6.57 18.83
N TRP A 175 -1.00 6.69 17.52
CA TRP A 175 -0.93 5.54 16.60
C TRP A 175 0.45 4.87 16.62
N ASN A 176 1.53 5.65 16.65
CA ASN A 176 2.88 5.13 16.70
C ASN A 176 3.17 4.34 17.97
N SER A 177 2.59 4.76 19.10
CA SER A 177 2.74 4.09 20.40
C SER A 177 1.88 2.83 20.56
N ASP A 178 0.79 2.71 19.79
CA ASP A 178 -0.15 1.59 19.85
C ASP A 178 0.32 0.42 18.97
N THR A 179 1.37 -0.23 19.45
CA THR A 179 2.12 -1.26 18.72
C THR A 179 1.35 -2.57 18.57
N THR A 180 1.77 -3.38 17.58
CA THR A 180 1.24 -4.72 17.33
C THR A 180 2.34 -5.77 17.42
N ARG A 181 2.00 -7.00 17.83
CA ARG A 181 2.91 -8.14 17.74
C ARG A 181 2.93 -8.71 16.32
N MET A 182 3.94 -9.53 16.02
CA MET A 182 4.03 -10.29 14.77
C MET A 182 4.49 -11.72 15.08
N PRO A 183 3.92 -12.75 14.43
CA PRO A 183 4.34 -14.13 14.67
C PRO A 183 5.79 -14.34 14.23
N GLU A 184 6.53 -15.19 14.94
CA GLU A 184 7.94 -15.47 14.66
C GLU A 184 8.18 -15.93 13.24
N ALA A 185 7.42 -16.94 12.80
CA ALA A 185 7.56 -17.51 11.47
C ALA A 185 7.37 -16.43 10.39
N CYS A 186 6.38 -15.55 10.55
CA CYS A 186 6.12 -14.45 9.63
C CYS A 186 7.22 -13.38 9.66
N HIS A 187 7.68 -12.98 10.85
CA HIS A 187 8.64 -11.89 10.99
C HIS A 187 10.03 -12.27 10.45
N LEU A 188 10.55 -13.43 10.86
CA LEU A 188 11.86 -13.89 10.40
C LEU A 188 11.86 -14.17 8.89
N TYR A 189 10.77 -14.74 8.37
CA TYR A 189 10.59 -14.92 6.93
C TYR A 189 10.62 -13.58 6.19
N TYR A 190 9.93 -12.56 6.72
CA TYR A 190 9.89 -11.24 6.11
C TYR A 190 11.29 -10.59 6.05
N LEU A 191 12.03 -10.59 7.14
CA LEU A 191 13.39 -10.02 7.18
C LEU A 191 14.35 -10.79 6.27
N ARG A 192 14.33 -12.13 6.32
CA ARG A 192 15.23 -12.95 5.52
C ARG A 192 14.91 -12.87 4.03
N GLU A 193 13.67 -13.13 3.65
CA GLU A 193 13.36 -13.30 2.22
C GLU A 193 13.19 -11.97 1.48
N PHE A 194 12.71 -10.92 2.15
CA PHE A 194 12.50 -9.63 1.49
C PHE A 194 13.70 -8.72 1.68
N TYR A 195 14.05 -8.37 2.93
CA TYR A 195 15.13 -7.40 3.14
C TYR A 195 16.50 -7.95 2.78
N LYS A 196 16.84 -9.17 3.22
CA LYS A 196 18.16 -9.75 2.97
C LYS A 196 18.28 -10.37 1.58
N ASN A 197 17.39 -11.29 1.23
CA ASN A 197 17.51 -12.03 -0.03
C ASN A 197 16.94 -11.26 -1.23
N ASN A 198 16.03 -10.29 -1.01
CA ASN A 198 15.26 -9.63 -2.06
C ASN A 198 14.57 -10.64 -3.01
N ALA A 199 14.12 -11.76 -2.46
CA ALA A 199 13.71 -12.94 -3.19
C ALA A 199 12.42 -12.70 -4.00
N LEU A 200 11.53 -11.80 -3.57
CA LEU A 200 10.33 -11.45 -4.34
C LEU A 200 10.70 -10.79 -5.68
N ALA A 201 11.55 -9.76 -5.67
CA ALA A 201 11.96 -9.04 -6.88
C ALA A 201 12.76 -9.92 -7.84
N LYS A 202 13.56 -10.84 -7.30
CA LYS A 202 14.31 -11.85 -8.07
C LYS A 202 13.44 -12.99 -8.60
N GLY A 203 12.18 -13.07 -8.16
CA GLY A 203 11.28 -14.17 -8.52
C GLY A 203 11.71 -15.52 -7.95
N GLU A 204 12.38 -15.54 -6.80
CA GLU A 204 12.91 -16.74 -6.13
C GLU A 204 11.92 -17.32 -5.10
N LEU A 205 10.92 -16.53 -4.70
CA LEU A 205 9.90 -16.96 -3.74
C LEU A 205 8.89 -17.96 -4.33
N SER A 206 8.36 -18.81 -3.48
CA SER A 206 7.22 -19.68 -3.80
C SER A 206 6.26 -19.81 -2.62
N PHE A 207 4.96 -19.90 -2.92
CA PHE A 207 3.90 -20.18 -1.94
C PHE A 207 3.16 -21.43 -2.39
N SER A 208 3.00 -22.42 -1.50
CA SER A 208 2.41 -23.73 -1.80
C SER A 208 2.85 -24.31 -3.16
N GLY A 209 4.16 -24.27 -3.46
CA GLY A 209 4.75 -24.78 -4.70
C GLY A 209 4.56 -23.91 -5.95
N VAL A 210 3.84 -22.79 -5.85
CA VAL A 210 3.69 -21.82 -6.94
C VAL A 210 4.79 -20.79 -6.85
N LYS A 211 5.70 -20.78 -7.83
CA LYS A 211 6.74 -19.76 -7.97
C LYS A 211 6.11 -18.39 -8.23
N LEU A 212 6.49 -17.40 -7.41
CA LEU A 212 5.97 -16.04 -7.50
C LEU A 212 6.72 -15.27 -8.60
N ASP A 213 5.96 -14.68 -9.52
CA ASP A 213 6.48 -13.93 -10.64
C ASP A 213 5.61 -12.69 -10.88
N LEU A 214 6.13 -11.52 -10.49
CA LEU A 214 5.45 -10.23 -10.62
C LEU A 214 5.24 -9.84 -12.10
N SER A 215 6.07 -10.34 -13.02
CA SER A 215 5.92 -10.06 -14.46
C SER A 215 4.65 -10.68 -15.05
N LYS A 216 4.05 -11.67 -14.36
CA LYS A 216 2.77 -12.28 -14.73
C LYS A 216 1.55 -11.50 -14.23
N VAL A 217 1.74 -10.54 -13.33
CA VAL A 217 0.66 -9.67 -12.85
C VAL A 217 0.32 -8.65 -13.94
N LYS A 218 -0.82 -8.84 -14.62
CA LYS A 218 -1.25 -8.01 -15.77
C LYS A 218 -2.31 -6.96 -15.46
N ILE A 219 -2.77 -6.90 -14.21
CA ILE A 219 -3.75 -5.89 -13.78
C ILE A 219 -3.12 -4.49 -13.70
N PRO A 220 -3.92 -3.41 -13.75
CA PRO A 220 -3.44 -2.07 -13.47
C PRO A 220 -2.93 -1.90 -12.03
N ILE A 221 -1.78 -1.23 -11.91
CA ILE A 221 -1.07 -0.96 -10.66
C ILE A 221 -0.90 0.55 -10.47
N TYR A 222 -1.18 1.04 -9.27
CA TYR A 222 -0.85 2.40 -8.84
C TYR A 222 0.17 2.34 -7.71
N LEU A 223 1.35 2.92 -7.91
CA LEU A 223 2.43 2.99 -6.93
C LEU A 223 2.54 4.40 -6.38
N GLN A 224 2.24 4.55 -5.11
CA GLN A 224 2.50 5.77 -4.35
C GLN A 224 3.75 5.58 -3.50
N SER A 225 4.62 6.58 -3.54
CA SER A 225 5.79 6.72 -2.68
C SER A 225 5.83 8.12 -2.09
N ALA A 226 6.75 8.37 -1.15
CA ALA A 226 6.97 9.70 -0.60
C ALA A 226 8.46 10.09 -0.66
N ARG A 227 8.71 11.38 -0.95
CA ARG A 227 10.03 11.93 -1.27
C ARG A 227 11.03 11.80 -0.12
N GLU A 228 10.56 12.04 1.10
CA GLU A 228 11.36 12.01 2.33
C GLU A 228 11.07 10.73 3.14
N ASP A 229 10.67 9.64 2.47
CA ASP A 229 10.40 8.36 3.13
C ASP A 229 11.70 7.58 3.36
N HIS A 230 12.07 7.38 4.63
CA HIS A 230 13.22 6.57 5.01
C HIS A 230 12.85 5.11 5.33
N ILE A 231 11.56 4.77 5.46
CA ILE A 231 11.07 3.42 5.78
C ILE A 231 10.87 2.61 4.51
N ALA A 232 10.25 3.24 3.50
CA ALA A 232 10.06 2.69 2.16
C ALA A 232 10.57 3.73 1.14
N PRO A 233 11.89 3.86 0.97
CA PRO A 233 12.48 4.86 0.10
C PRO A 233 11.87 4.83 -1.29
N PHE A 234 11.53 6.02 -1.83
CA PHE A 234 10.88 6.09 -3.14
C PHE A 234 11.71 5.44 -4.25
N ARG A 235 13.04 5.37 -4.10
CA ARG A 235 13.93 4.63 -5.02
C ARG A 235 13.64 3.14 -5.05
N SER A 236 13.47 2.52 -3.88
CA SER A 236 13.04 1.13 -3.77
C SER A 236 11.63 0.92 -4.33
N VAL A 237 10.68 1.80 -4.00
CA VAL A 237 9.32 1.72 -4.53
C VAL A 237 9.32 1.87 -6.06
N TYR A 238 10.12 2.80 -6.59
CA TYR A 238 10.27 3.06 -8.02
C TYR A 238 10.76 1.83 -8.80
N LYS A 239 11.69 1.05 -8.27
CA LYS A 239 12.13 -0.22 -8.91
C LYS A 239 10.99 -1.18 -9.18
N SER A 240 9.94 -1.15 -8.36
CA SER A 240 8.74 -1.98 -8.54
C SER A 240 7.98 -1.67 -9.83
N THR A 241 8.15 -0.47 -10.42
CA THR A 241 7.55 -0.09 -11.72
C THR A 241 7.92 -1.04 -12.86
N LYS A 242 9.08 -1.69 -12.77
CA LYS A 242 9.61 -2.62 -13.79
C LYS A 242 9.36 -4.09 -13.46
N LEU A 243 8.86 -4.40 -12.26
CA LEU A 243 8.59 -5.77 -11.83
C LEU A 243 7.21 -6.26 -12.28
N PHE A 244 6.21 -5.38 -12.27
CA PHE A 244 4.85 -5.74 -12.68
C PHE A 244 4.73 -5.77 -14.20
N GLY A 245 4.06 -6.80 -14.73
CA GLY A 245 3.90 -6.95 -16.17
C GLY A 245 2.68 -6.25 -16.78
N GLY A 246 1.89 -5.54 -15.96
CA GLY A 246 0.70 -4.77 -16.35
C GLY A 246 0.97 -3.27 -16.38
N PRO A 247 -0.07 -2.45 -16.66
CA PRO A 247 0.05 -1.00 -16.67
C PRO A 247 0.35 -0.46 -15.26
N VAL A 248 1.45 0.30 -15.10
CA VAL A 248 1.85 0.90 -13.81
C VAL A 248 1.81 2.43 -13.88
N ARG A 249 1.10 3.07 -12.94
CA ARG A 249 1.20 4.50 -12.65
C ARG A 249 2.04 4.71 -11.39
N PHE A 250 3.04 5.58 -11.45
CA PHE A 250 3.92 5.89 -10.32
C PHE A 250 3.88 7.38 -10.00
N ILE A 251 3.81 7.70 -8.70
CA ILE A 251 3.83 9.07 -8.19
C ILE A 251 4.75 9.17 -6.96
N ILE A 252 5.31 10.36 -6.76
CA ILE A 252 6.06 10.71 -5.56
C ILE A 252 5.29 11.80 -4.83
N ALA A 253 4.82 11.52 -3.61
CA ALA A 253 4.22 12.52 -2.75
C ALA A 253 5.32 13.30 -1.99
N GLY A 254 5.06 14.56 -1.67
CA GLY A 254 5.90 15.30 -0.72
C GLY A 254 5.81 14.73 0.69
N SER A 255 6.73 15.14 1.55
CA SER A 255 6.86 14.67 2.95
C SER A 255 7.32 13.20 3.07
N GLY A 256 7.21 12.63 4.28
CA GLY A 256 7.72 11.30 4.64
C GLY A 256 6.64 10.21 4.68
N HIS A 257 6.98 9.04 5.24
CA HIS A 257 6.21 7.78 5.14
C HIS A 257 4.71 7.89 5.45
N ILE A 258 4.34 8.65 6.48
CA ILE A 258 2.95 8.81 6.91
C ILE A 258 2.33 10.05 6.26
N ALA A 259 2.94 11.22 6.44
CA ALA A 259 2.39 12.49 5.96
C ALA A 259 2.30 12.56 4.43
N GLY A 260 3.17 11.85 3.70
CA GLY A 260 3.07 11.71 2.25
C GLY A 260 1.92 10.84 1.79
N VAL A 261 1.52 9.82 2.58
CA VAL A 261 0.35 8.98 2.30
C VAL A 261 -0.94 9.68 2.78
N ILE A 262 -0.93 10.15 4.03
CA ILE A 262 -2.07 10.77 4.72
C ILE A 262 -2.04 12.29 4.51
N ASN A 263 -2.38 12.72 3.30
CA ASN A 263 -2.48 14.12 2.94
C ASN A 263 -3.89 14.43 2.41
N HIS A 264 -4.82 14.82 3.29
CA HIS A 264 -6.19 15.12 2.87
C HIS A 264 -6.24 16.35 1.94
N PRO A 265 -6.99 16.33 0.82
CA PRO A 265 -7.06 17.44 -0.13
C PRO A 265 -7.41 18.79 0.49
N ASP A 266 -8.36 18.81 1.43
CA ASP A 266 -8.77 20.02 2.14
C ASP A 266 -7.68 20.64 3.03
N ALA A 267 -6.65 19.86 3.40
CA ALA A 267 -5.53 20.39 4.16
C ALA A 267 -4.69 21.38 3.34
N LYS A 268 -4.73 21.28 1.99
CA LYS A 268 -3.97 22.14 1.06
C LYS A 268 -2.48 22.20 1.40
N LYS A 269 -1.92 21.07 1.83
CA LYS A 269 -0.51 20.93 2.21
C LYS A 269 0.24 20.09 1.18
N TYR A 270 1.55 20.33 1.13
CA TYR A 270 2.50 19.61 0.30
C TYR A 270 2.17 19.67 -1.20
N GLN A 271 2.81 18.79 -1.95
CA GLN A 271 2.78 18.68 -3.39
C GLN A 271 3.02 17.21 -3.73
N TYR A 272 2.83 16.83 -4.99
CA TYR A 272 3.22 15.53 -5.51
C TYR A 272 3.75 15.67 -6.93
N TRP A 273 4.52 14.70 -7.38
CA TRP A 273 5.11 14.67 -8.71
C TRP A 273 4.59 13.48 -9.50
N THR A 274 4.25 13.73 -10.76
CA THR A 274 3.94 12.70 -11.77
C THR A 274 4.86 12.89 -12.96
N ASN A 275 5.11 11.84 -13.73
CA ASN A 275 5.72 11.98 -15.05
C ASN A 275 4.91 11.16 -16.05
N ASP A 276 4.05 11.85 -16.79
CA ASP A 276 3.14 11.24 -17.75
C ASP A 276 3.83 10.87 -19.08
N ALA A 277 5.16 11.04 -19.19
CA ALA A 277 5.94 10.47 -20.30
C ALA A 277 6.13 8.96 -20.17
N TYR A 278 5.94 8.39 -18.98
CA TYR A 278 6.23 6.99 -18.67
C TYR A 278 5.01 6.23 -18.12
N GLY A 279 5.00 4.92 -18.33
CA GLY A 279 4.04 4.01 -17.71
C GLY A 279 2.60 4.20 -18.21
N ALA A 280 1.65 4.03 -17.30
CA ALA A 280 0.23 4.12 -17.57
C ALA A 280 -0.35 5.45 -17.08
N VAL A 281 -0.94 6.21 -17.99
CA VAL A 281 -1.56 7.51 -17.70
C VAL A 281 -3.06 7.47 -17.91
N VAL A 282 -3.80 8.24 -17.10
CA VAL A 282 -5.25 8.35 -17.25
C VAL A 282 -5.53 9.20 -18.49
N ASN A 283 -6.28 8.67 -19.45
CA ASN A 283 -6.69 9.44 -20.63
C ASN A 283 -7.46 10.69 -20.19
N ALA A 284 -6.87 11.87 -20.38
CA ALA A 284 -7.57 13.14 -20.31
C ALA A 284 -8.56 13.18 -21.48
N GLY A 285 -9.81 12.77 -21.26
CA GLY A 285 -10.86 12.94 -22.26
C GLY A 285 -10.88 14.40 -22.68
N ASN A 286 -10.54 14.68 -23.94
CA ASN A 286 -10.35 16.01 -24.51
C ASN A 286 -11.33 17.06 -23.94
N GLY A 287 -10.86 17.85 -22.98
CA GLY A 287 -11.42 19.16 -22.65
C GLY A 287 -11.02 20.16 -23.72
N LYS A 288 -11.49 19.95 -24.96
CA LYS A 288 -11.42 20.95 -26.03
C LYS A 288 -12.80 21.06 -26.66
N THR A 289 -13.35 22.26 -26.56
CA THR A 289 -14.49 22.81 -27.30
C THR A 289 -14.75 22.08 -28.62
N ALA A 290 -15.90 21.42 -28.70
CA ALA A 290 -16.36 20.78 -29.91
C ALA A 290 -16.65 21.83 -31.00
N THR A 291 -15.78 21.94 -31.99
CA THR A 291 -16.17 22.43 -33.31
C THR A 291 -16.50 21.24 -34.21
N THR A 292 -17.55 21.45 -34.97
CA THR A 292 -18.38 20.50 -35.70
C THR A 292 -17.65 19.71 -36.81
N LYS A 293 -18.20 18.51 -37.06
CA LYS A 293 -18.09 17.64 -38.25
C LYS A 293 -16.88 16.69 -38.35
N SER A 294 -16.99 15.55 -37.67
CA SER A 294 -16.60 14.22 -38.18
C SER A 294 -17.05 13.13 -37.19
N LYS A 295 -18.36 12.87 -37.13
CA LYS A 295 -18.93 11.75 -36.36
C LYS A 295 -19.86 10.95 -37.27
N ALA A 296 -19.29 10.09 -38.12
CA ALA A 296 -20.04 9.02 -38.80
C ALA A 296 -19.12 8.00 -39.50
N LYS A 297 -18.07 7.48 -38.84
CA LYS A 297 -17.42 6.21 -39.29
C LYS A 297 -16.49 5.50 -38.28
N ALA A 298 -16.39 5.97 -37.04
CA ALA A 298 -15.56 5.35 -35.98
C ALA A 298 -16.40 4.78 -34.82
N ALA A 299 -17.66 4.42 -35.08
CA ALA A 299 -18.57 3.85 -34.09
C ALA A 299 -18.95 2.41 -34.47
N LYS A 300 -17.96 1.51 -34.56
CA LYS A 300 -18.23 0.05 -34.57
C LYS A 300 -17.04 -0.87 -34.22
N ALA A 301 -16.05 -0.41 -33.46
CA ALA A 301 -14.94 -1.25 -33.00
C ALA A 301 -14.33 -0.80 -31.65
N ALA A 302 -15.15 -0.42 -30.67
CA ALA A 302 -14.66 -0.02 -29.34
C ALA A 302 -15.45 -0.70 -28.21
N ASN A 303 -15.47 -2.03 -28.21
CA ASN A 303 -15.59 -2.79 -26.95
C ASN A 303 -14.16 -3.21 -26.58
N GLY A 304 -13.49 -2.38 -25.77
CA GLY A 304 -12.13 -2.66 -25.26
C GLY A 304 -11.12 -1.52 -25.29
N SER A 305 -11.53 -0.23 -25.26
CA SER A 305 -10.54 0.84 -25.08
C SER A 305 -10.09 0.88 -23.62
N SER A 306 -8.87 0.42 -23.35
CA SER A 306 -8.18 0.63 -22.08
C SER A 306 -8.33 2.09 -21.64
N ALA A 307 -8.89 2.34 -20.45
CA ALA A 307 -9.02 3.70 -19.91
C ALA A 307 -7.65 4.33 -19.60
N LEU A 308 -6.59 3.52 -19.60
CA LEU A 308 -5.20 3.92 -19.44
C LEU A 308 -4.50 3.93 -20.79
N GLU A 309 -3.76 4.99 -21.07
CA GLU A 309 -2.84 5.08 -22.20
C GLU A 309 -1.45 4.62 -21.76
N MET A 310 -0.86 3.70 -22.51
CA MET A 310 0.52 3.26 -22.27
C MET A 310 1.49 4.20 -22.95
N ARG A 311 2.43 4.72 -22.17
CA ARG A 311 3.50 5.63 -22.60
C ARG A 311 4.82 4.87 -22.63
N GLN A 312 5.94 5.59 -22.61
CA GLN A 312 7.26 4.96 -22.65
C GLN A 312 7.47 4.05 -21.42
N PRO A 313 8.25 2.96 -21.53
CA PRO A 313 8.65 2.19 -20.36
C PRO A 313 9.40 3.06 -19.35
N TYR A 314 9.24 2.78 -18.05
CA TYR A 314 9.97 3.51 -17.02
C TYR A 314 11.49 3.37 -17.19
N PRO A 315 12.26 4.48 -17.07
CA PRO A 315 13.71 4.42 -17.09
C PRO A 315 14.25 3.63 -15.89
N THR A 316 15.47 3.13 -16.00
CA THR A 316 16.08 2.33 -14.91
C THR A 316 16.42 3.19 -13.71
N ALA A 317 17.03 4.36 -13.92
CA ALA A 317 17.31 5.32 -12.87
C ALA A 317 16.06 6.17 -12.59
N VAL A 318 15.77 6.43 -11.32
CA VAL A 318 14.65 7.29 -10.94
C VAL A 318 14.94 8.75 -11.27
N GLU A 319 16.22 9.11 -11.36
CA GLU A 319 16.71 10.44 -11.70
C GLU A 319 16.25 10.83 -13.11
N GLU A 320 16.30 9.93 -14.08
CA GLU A 320 15.77 10.14 -15.44
C GLU A 320 14.25 10.35 -15.43
N TRP A 321 13.51 9.62 -14.58
CA TRP A 321 12.08 9.86 -14.38
C TRP A 321 11.84 11.24 -13.75
N TRP A 322 12.72 11.68 -12.87
CA TRP A 322 12.60 12.95 -12.15
C TRP A 322 12.85 14.17 -13.04
N GLU A 323 13.77 14.10 -14.02
CA GLU A 323 14.11 15.22 -14.91
C GLU A 323 12.91 15.78 -15.69
N GLY A 324 11.92 14.93 -16.01
CA GLY A 324 10.68 15.31 -16.69
C GLY A 324 9.45 15.35 -15.80
N ALA A 325 9.60 15.19 -14.47
CA ALA A 325 8.47 15.12 -13.56
C ALA A 325 7.80 16.49 -13.39
N THR A 326 6.47 16.49 -13.45
CA THR A 326 5.63 17.66 -13.20
C THR A 326 5.21 17.69 -11.73
N GLU A 327 5.47 18.81 -11.07
CA GLU A 327 4.98 19.09 -9.72
C GLU A 327 3.52 19.56 -9.75
N HIS A 328 2.70 18.98 -8.89
CA HIS A 328 1.30 19.34 -8.69
C HIS A 328 1.09 19.77 -7.23
N PRO A 329 0.48 20.94 -6.98
CA PRO A 329 0.24 21.39 -5.61
C PRO A 329 -0.84 20.56 -4.92
N GLY A 330 -0.69 20.37 -3.61
CA GLY A 330 -1.69 19.71 -2.77
C GLY A 330 -1.58 18.19 -2.72
N SER A 331 -2.70 17.53 -2.45
CA SER A 331 -2.79 16.09 -2.27
C SER A 331 -2.78 15.33 -3.59
N TRP A 332 -2.15 14.15 -3.59
CA TRP A 332 -2.22 13.18 -4.68
C TRP A 332 -3.49 12.33 -4.67
N TRP A 333 -4.32 12.39 -3.61
CA TRP A 333 -5.55 11.59 -3.53
C TRP A 333 -6.50 11.80 -4.73
N PRO A 334 -6.71 13.03 -5.25
CA PRO A 334 -7.52 13.26 -6.45
C PRO A 334 -6.93 12.61 -7.72
N ASP A 335 -5.61 12.51 -7.83
CA ASP A 335 -4.95 11.76 -8.92
C ASP A 335 -5.29 10.28 -8.85
N TRP A 336 -5.22 9.71 -7.64
CA TRP A 336 -5.60 8.33 -7.39
C TRP A 336 -7.09 8.05 -7.65
N ASP A 337 -8.00 8.95 -7.26
CA ASP A 337 -9.44 8.83 -7.57
C ASP A 337 -9.70 8.92 -9.08
N ALA A 338 -9.03 9.85 -9.78
CA ALA A 338 -9.10 9.93 -11.24
C ALA A 338 -8.63 8.63 -11.92
N TRP A 339 -7.60 7.98 -11.36
CA TRP A 339 -7.17 6.65 -11.80
C TRP A 339 -8.19 5.56 -11.43
N LEU A 340 -8.48 5.37 -10.14
CA LEU A 340 -9.28 4.28 -9.59
C LEU A 340 -10.71 4.26 -10.13
N SER A 341 -11.30 5.44 -10.36
CA SER A 341 -12.65 5.55 -10.93
C SER A 341 -12.76 4.85 -12.28
N LYS A 342 -11.69 4.81 -13.08
CA LYS A 342 -11.66 4.09 -14.37
C LYS A 342 -11.61 2.57 -14.22
N GLN A 343 -11.21 2.05 -13.07
CA GLN A 343 -11.21 0.62 -12.75
C GLN A 343 -12.40 0.20 -11.86
N SER A 344 -13.32 1.12 -11.53
CA SER A 344 -14.40 0.87 -10.58
C SER A 344 -15.79 0.72 -11.20
N GLY A 345 -15.87 0.67 -12.53
CA GLY A 345 -17.13 0.47 -13.25
C GLY A 345 -18.08 1.67 -13.14
N LYS A 346 -19.38 1.42 -13.34
CA LYS A 346 -20.42 2.45 -13.26
C LYS A 346 -20.83 2.70 -11.81
N LYS A 347 -21.20 3.94 -11.48
CA LYS A 347 -21.83 4.26 -10.19
C LYS A 347 -23.14 3.48 -10.04
N ILE A 348 -23.40 3.02 -8.82
CA ILE A 348 -24.63 2.36 -8.41
C ILE A 348 -25.22 3.07 -7.19
N ALA A 349 -26.45 2.73 -6.81
CA ALA A 349 -27.01 3.17 -5.54
C ALA A 349 -26.08 2.78 -4.38
N ALA A 350 -25.88 3.70 -3.43
CA ALA A 350 -25.01 3.48 -2.30
C ALA A 350 -25.45 2.24 -1.51
N ARG A 351 -24.47 1.38 -1.18
CA ARG A 351 -24.71 0.23 -0.31
C ARG A 351 -24.83 0.71 1.12
N LYS A 352 -25.75 0.13 1.89
CA LYS A 352 -25.78 0.34 3.34
C LYS A 352 -24.87 -0.72 3.99
N PRO A 353 -23.94 -0.33 4.88
CA PRO A 353 -23.14 -1.30 5.63
C PRO A 353 -24.05 -2.29 6.37
N GLY A 354 -23.78 -3.58 6.20
CA GLY A 354 -24.59 -4.66 6.77
C GLY A 354 -25.69 -5.20 5.84
N ASP A 355 -26.11 -4.45 4.83
CA ASP A 355 -27.05 -4.96 3.82
C ASP A 355 -26.31 -5.95 2.90
N GLY A 356 -26.56 -7.24 3.08
CA GLY A 356 -25.95 -8.33 2.32
C GLY A 356 -26.11 -9.68 3.01
N LYS A 357 -25.29 -10.66 2.61
CA LYS A 357 -25.42 -12.04 3.09
C LYS A 357 -24.70 -12.32 4.41
N LEU A 358 -23.74 -11.49 4.81
CA LEU A 358 -22.97 -11.71 6.02
C LEU A 358 -23.66 -11.06 7.23
N LYS A 359 -23.61 -11.77 8.36
CA LYS A 359 -24.11 -11.26 9.63
C LYS A 359 -23.20 -10.12 10.12
N VAL A 360 -23.80 -9.00 10.50
CA VAL A 360 -23.09 -7.91 11.19
C VAL A 360 -22.66 -8.38 12.58
N LEU A 361 -21.36 -8.29 12.86
CA LEU A 361 -20.78 -8.75 14.14
C LEU A 361 -20.72 -7.65 15.20
N GLY A 362 -20.73 -6.39 14.80
CA GLY A 362 -20.64 -5.23 15.68
C GLY A 362 -20.36 -3.95 14.90
N THR A 363 -20.32 -2.82 15.59
CA THR A 363 -19.95 -1.53 15.00
C THR A 363 -18.44 -1.44 14.77
N ALA A 364 -18.02 -0.70 13.74
CA ALA A 364 -16.63 -0.26 13.62
C ALA A 364 -16.22 0.52 14.90
N PRO A 365 -14.95 0.45 15.34
CA PRO A 365 -13.80 -0.08 14.62
C PRO A 365 -13.53 -1.59 14.87
N GLY A 366 -14.46 -2.30 15.52
CA GLY A 366 -14.33 -3.72 15.86
C GLY A 366 -13.50 -3.96 17.12
N THR A 367 -13.21 -5.23 17.41
CA THR A 367 -12.54 -5.64 18.67
C THR A 367 -11.03 -5.83 18.52
N TYR A 368 -10.56 -6.35 17.38
CA TYR A 368 -9.13 -6.65 17.17
C TYR A 368 -8.24 -5.41 17.28
N VAL A 369 -8.72 -4.28 16.78
CA VAL A 369 -8.00 -3.00 16.84
C VAL A 369 -7.87 -2.45 18.27
N LEU A 370 -8.74 -2.88 19.19
CA LEU A 370 -8.72 -2.43 20.59
C LEU A 370 -7.75 -3.28 21.44
N THR A 371 -7.31 -4.43 20.93
CA THR A 371 -6.35 -5.29 21.60
C THR A 371 -4.98 -4.60 21.69
N LYS A 372 -4.50 -4.40 22.91
CA LYS A 372 -3.15 -3.87 23.18
C LYS A 372 -2.11 -4.98 23.04
N ALA A 373 -0.94 -4.66 22.49
CA ALA A 373 0.22 -5.52 22.66
C ALA A 373 0.63 -5.45 24.14
N GLN A 374 0.49 -6.58 24.85
CA GLN A 374 1.05 -6.73 26.19
C GLN A 374 2.56 -6.94 26.10
#